data_AF-A0AAU6AG60-F1
#
_entry.id   AF-A0AAU6AG60-F1
#
_cell.length_a   1.000
_cell.length_b   1.000
_cell.length_c   1.000
_cell.angle_alpha   90.00
_cell.angle_beta   90.00
_cell.angle_gamma   90.00
#
_symmetry.space_group_name_H-M   'P 1'
#
loop_
_entity.id
_entity.type
_entity.pdbx_description
1 polymer ?
#
loop_
_entity_poly.entity_id
_entity_poly.type
_entity_poly.pdbx_seq_one_letter_code
_entity_poly.pdbx_strand_id
1 'polypeptide(L)'
;MRTERQRYVKGRGKGMVLVLTAVVMALTLTACTKHDRQDPPVVVGAEDKPSPTKPSPTPSFTPPSAATLPTHAIPADEMPRLGEATAMAMGYTGKAFLDDLSKAWGITLGDPKEEEFPGGRKKTVITGGNGKGLSLLLTVTEADELVLLNCIAENGNTHTTAFLRACATVDAPGTDPDKATTWFDQAKKETDTLYAKKKEATVSGILTTGKLVMFVNRLTDSEQLKIFGGGTAENS
;
A
#
# COMPACT_ATOMS: atom_id res chain seq x y z
N MET A 1 -1.55 59.98 -1.99
CA MET A 1 -0.24 59.93 -1.31
C MET A 1 -0.44 59.45 0.12
N ARG A 2 0.63 58.94 0.77
CA ARG A 2 0.65 58.18 2.05
C ARG A 2 0.02 56.79 1.98
N THR A 3 0.86 55.81 1.73
CA THR A 3 0.65 54.39 2.06
C THR A 3 1.35 54.13 3.39
N GLU A 4 0.62 53.67 4.40
CA GLU A 4 1.16 53.37 5.73
C GLU A 4 1.55 51.89 5.85
N ARG A 5 2.65 51.60 6.56
CA ARG A 5 3.16 50.23 6.70
C ARG A 5 2.44 49.49 7.83
N GLN A 6 1.98 48.27 7.54
CA GLN A 6 1.76 47.25 8.57
C GLN A 6 2.73 46.08 8.30
N ARG A 7 3.70 45.89 9.20
CA ARG A 7 4.38 44.60 9.38
C ARG A 7 3.54 43.79 10.36
N TYR A 8 3.21 42.55 10.02
CA TYR A 8 2.77 41.59 11.04
C TYR A 8 3.57 40.28 10.98
N VAL A 9 3.54 39.55 12.09
CA VAL A 9 4.64 38.70 12.55
C VAL A 9 4.33 37.20 12.42
N LYS A 10 5.34 36.45 11.95
CA LYS A 10 5.67 35.04 12.25
C LYS A 10 4.64 34.26 13.09
N GLY A 11 3.81 33.47 12.43
CA GLY A 11 2.96 32.44 13.04
C GLY A 11 3.52 31.02 12.84
N ARG A 12 3.54 30.20 13.89
CA ARG A 12 3.94 28.78 13.83
C ARG A 12 2.97 27.97 12.97
N GLY A 13 3.44 27.33 11.91
CA GLY A 13 2.72 26.22 11.26
C GLY A 13 2.68 25.02 12.20
N LYS A 14 1.51 24.74 12.79
CA LYS A 14 1.26 23.48 13.52
C LYS A 14 1.05 22.36 12.51
N GLY A 15 1.43 21.13 12.89
CA GLY A 15 1.27 19.95 12.03
C GLY A 15 -0.19 19.74 11.62
N MET A 16 -0.42 19.52 10.33
CA MET A 16 -1.75 19.26 9.79
C MET A 16 -2.05 17.76 9.95
N VAL A 17 -2.67 17.41 11.08
CA VAL A 17 -3.26 16.09 11.28
C VAL A 17 -4.47 15.98 10.36
N LEU A 18 -4.37 15.13 9.33
CA LEU A 18 -5.43 14.95 8.35
C LEU A 18 -6.48 13.97 8.90
N VAL A 19 -7.48 14.52 9.59
CA VAL A 19 -8.60 13.74 10.15
C VAL A 19 -9.58 13.36 9.04
N LEU A 20 -9.49 12.11 8.58
CA LEU A 20 -10.49 11.51 7.69
C LEU A 20 -11.78 11.24 8.47
N THR A 21 -12.75 12.13 8.31
CA THR A 21 -14.05 12.04 8.96
C THR A 21 -14.95 11.05 8.20
N ALA A 22 -15.17 9.86 8.75
CA ALA A 22 -16.08 8.89 8.17
C ALA A 22 -17.55 9.34 8.33
N VAL A 23 -18.25 9.51 7.21
CA VAL A 23 -19.68 9.87 7.21
C VAL A 23 -20.52 8.61 7.39
N VAL A 24 -21.02 8.39 8.61
CA VAL A 24 -22.01 7.34 8.89
C VAL A 24 -23.40 7.87 8.58
N MET A 25 -23.98 7.46 7.45
CA MET A 25 -25.39 7.72 7.15
C MET A 25 -26.28 6.72 7.88
N ALA A 26 -26.96 7.17 8.94
CA ALA A 26 -28.02 6.42 9.59
C ALA A 26 -29.35 6.63 8.85
N LEU A 27 -29.94 5.54 8.36
CA LEU A 27 -31.31 5.54 7.81
C LEU A 27 -32.32 5.28 8.92
N THR A 28 -33.05 6.31 9.34
CA THR A 28 -34.19 6.19 10.24
C THR A 28 -35.47 5.93 9.44
N LEU A 29 -36.14 4.79 9.69
CA LEU A 29 -37.49 4.52 9.20
C LEU A 29 -38.52 4.90 10.27
N THR A 30 -39.26 5.98 10.03
CA THR A 30 -40.41 6.39 10.84
C THR A 30 -41.70 5.67 10.41
N ALA A 31 -42.46 5.18 11.38
CA ALA A 31 -43.73 4.49 11.18
C ALA A 31 -44.94 5.45 11.01
N CYS A 32 -46.04 4.95 10.44
CA CYS A 32 -47.39 5.53 10.53
C CYS A 32 -48.50 4.44 10.43
N THR A 33 -49.75 4.77 10.82
CA THR A 33 -50.85 3.83 11.17
C THR A 33 -52.19 4.16 10.43
N LYS A 34 -53.35 3.47 10.55
CA LYS A 34 -53.89 2.52 11.56
C LYS A 34 -55.18 1.78 11.07
N HIS A 35 -55.39 0.52 11.49
CA HIS A 35 -56.70 -0.23 11.53
C HIS A 35 -57.45 -0.45 10.20
N ASP A 36 -58.15 -1.58 9.96
CA ASP A 36 -59.30 -2.10 10.73
C ASP A 36 -59.40 -3.65 10.80
N ARG A 37 -60.53 -4.20 11.25
CA ARG A 37 -60.68 -5.47 11.99
C ARG A 37 -61.70 -6.45 11.41
N GLN A 38 -61.38 -7.75 11.26
CA GLN A 38 -62.31 -8.90 11.42
C GLN A 38 -61.62 -10.29 11.33
N ASP A 39 -62.17 -11.26 12.06
CA ASP A 39 -61.77 -12.68 12.24
C ASP A 39 -63.02 -13.58 12.01
N PRO A 40 -62.93 -14.93 11.86
CA PRO A 40 -61.88 -15.81 11.30
C PRO A 40 -62.54 -16.76 10.22
N PRO A 41 -62.03 -17.97 9.77
CA PRO A 41 -61.57 -19.12 10.57
C PRO A 41 -60.29 -19.88 10.09
N VAL A 42 -59.76 -20.66 11.04
CA VAL A 42 -58.71 -21.70 11.01
C VAL A 42 -58.44 -22.44 9.68
N VAL A 43 -57.16 -22.50 9.27
CA VAL A 43 -56.51 -23.70 8.71
C VAL A 43 -55.08 -23.80 9.25
N VAL A 44 -54.65 -25.00 9.67
CA VAL A 44 -53.28 -25.30 10.11
C VAL A 44 -52.39 -25.49 8.88
N GLY A 45 -51.33 -24.69 8.74
CA GLY A 45 -50.40 -24.74 7.60
C GLY A 45 -48.97 -24.41 8.02
N ALA A 46 -48.03 -25.26 7.61
CA ALA A 46 -46.62 -25.34 7.98
C ALA A 46 -45.86 -24.03 8.33
N GLU A 47 -44.98 -24.13 9.33
CA GLU A 47 -43.87 -23.18 9.52
C GLU A 47 -42.96 -23.19 8.29
N ASP A 48 -43.07 -22.17 7.44
CA ASP A 48 -42.19 -22.01 6.29
C ASP A 48 -40.82 -21.51 6.76
N LYS A 49 -39.99 -22.47 7.17
CA LYS A 49 -38.63 -22.25 7.67
C LYS A 49 -37.82 -21.50 6.62
N PRO A 50 -37.27 -20.31 6.92
CA PRO A 50 -36.49 -19.56 5.93
C PRO A 50 -35.32 -20.43 5.46
N SER A 51 -35.36 -20.78 4.17
CA SER A 51 -34.29 -21.56 3.55
C SER A 51 -32.97 -20.80 3.75
N PRO A 52 -31.90 -21.46 4.25
CA PRO A 52 -30.62 -20.79 4.44
C PRO A 52 -30.15 -20.30 3.07
N THR A 53 -30.05 -18.98 2.92
CA THR A 53 -29.52 -18.37 1.71
C THR A 53 -28.11 -18.90 1.52
N LYS A 54 -27.93 -19.80 0.54
CA LYS A 54 -26.63 -20.37 0.20
C LYS A 54 -25.67 -19.20 -0.02
N PRO A 55 -24.56 -19.08 0.74
CA PRO A 55 -23.65 -17.96 0.58
C PRO A 55 -23.20 -17.92 -0.88
N SER A 56 -23.47 -16.79 -1.55
CA SER A 56 -23.06 -16.60 -2.93
C SER A 56 -21.55 -16.77 -2.99
N PRO A 57 -21.00 -17.65 -3.85
CA PRO A 57 -19.57 -17.92 -3.87
C PRO A 57 -18.85 -16.61 -4.19
N THR A 58 -18.13 -16.07 -3.21
CA THR A 58 -17.24 -14.94 -3.44
C THR A 58 -16.23 -15.38 -4.49
N PRO A 59 -16.02 -14.64 -5.59
CA PRO A 59 -15.11 -15.06 -6.65
C PRO A 59 -13.71 -15.25 -6.06
N SER A 60 -13.20 -16.48 -6.13
CA SER A 60 -11.86 -16.81 -5.66
C SER A 60 -10.86 -16.04 -6.51
N PHE A 61 -10.00 -15.26 -5.87
CA PHE A 61 -8.95 -14.52 -6.54
C PHE A 61 -7.67 -15.37 -6.58
N THR A 62 -7.28 -15.82 -7.76
CA THR A 62 -5.98 -16.47 -7.99
C THR A 62 -4.95 -15.40 -8.36
N PRO A 63 -3.83 -15.26 -7.61
CA PRO A 63 -2.75 -14.35 -7.98
C PRO A 63 -2.11 -14.71 -9.34
N PRO A 64 -1.56 -13.73 -10.08
CA PRO A 64 -0.85 -13.99 -11.33
C PRO A 64 0.41 -14.82 -11.10
N SER A 65 0.81 -15.64 -12.07
CA SER A 65 2.11 -16.31 -12.03
C SER A 65 3.24 -15.32 -12.38
N ALA A 66 4.44 -15.54 -11.84
CA ALA A 66 5.59 -14.68 -12.07
C ALA A 66 5.90 -14.47 -13.57
N ALA A 67 5.64 -15.49 -14.41
CA ALA A 67 5.86 -15.45 -15.86
C ALA A 67 4.83 -14.60 -16.64
N THR A 68 3.72 -14.19 -16.01
CA THR A 68 2.68 -13.34 -16.62
C THR A 68 2.75 -11.87 -16.19
N LEU A 69 3.73 -11.53 -15.34
CA LEU A 69 3.92 -10.16 -14.88
C LEU A 69 4.49 -9.26 -15.99
N PRO A 70 4.14 -7.96 -16.01
CA PRO A 70 4.74 -6.99 -16.91
C PRO A 70 6.27 -6.98 -16.79
N THR A 71 6.99 -7.11 -17.91
CA THR A 71 8.46 -6.99 -17.95
C THR A 71 8.94 -5.57 -18.22
N HIS A 72 8.03 -4.67 -18.61
CA HIS A 72 8.30 -3.28 -18.94
C HIS A 72 7.34 -2.33 -18.23
N ALA A 73 7.68 -1.04 -18.22
CA ALA A 73 6.82 -0.02 -17.63
C ALA A 73 5.44 0.10 -18.32
N ILE A 74 4.39 0.26 -17.50
CA ILE A 74 2.98 0.36 -17.90
C ILE A 74 2.25 1.48 -17.12
N PRO A 75 1.11 1.99 -17.62
CA PRO A 75 0.19 2.80 -16.83
C PRO A 75 -0.23 2.10 -15.53
N ALA A 76 -0.42 2.86 -14.44
CA ALA A 76 -0.69 2.29 -13.13
C ALA A 76 -2.07 1.62 -12.98
N ASP A 77 -3.03 1.96 -13.84
CA ASP A 77 -4.35 1.34 -13.95
C ASP A 77 -4.33 0.01 -14.74
N GLU A 78 -3.28 -0.24 -15.53
CA GLU A 78 -3.02 -1.52 -16.20
C GLU A 78 -2.28 -2.54 -15.30
N MET A 79 -1.85 -2.12 -14.10
CA MET A 79 -1.10 -2.97 -13.17
C MET A 79 -1.94 -4.19 -12.74
N PRO A 80 -1.47 -5.43 -12.94
CA PRO A 80 -2.20 -6.61 -12.50
C PRO A 80 -2.38 -6.59 -10.99
N ARG A 81 -3.58 -6.96 -10.54
CA ARG A 81 -3.83 -7.20 -9.11
C ARG A 81 -2.92 -8.34 -8.65
N LEU A 82 -2.12 -8.08 -7.61
CA LEU A 82 -1.26 -9.07 -6.99
C LEU A 82 -1.97 -9.77 -5.82
N GLY A 83 -1.41 -10.90 -5.39
CA GLY A 83 -1.81 -11.64 -4.20
C GLY A 83 -1.53 -10.91 -2.89
N GLU A 84 -1.85 -11.55 -1.77
CA GLU A 84 -1.48 -11.02 -0.46
C GLU A 84 0.04 -11.04 -0.26
N ALA A 85 0.56 -9.94 0.30
CA ALA A 85 1.93 -9.85 0.76
C ALA A 85 2.12 -10.66 2.06
N THR A 86 3.17 -11.49 2.07
CA THR A 86 3.59 -12.35 3.18
C THR A 86 5.00 -11.97 3.64
N ALA A 87 5.51 -12.61 4.70
CA ALA A 87 6.89 -12.40 5.16
C ALA A 87 7.89 -12.65 4.02
N MET A 88 8.85 -11.73 3.85
CA MET A 88 9.89 -11.78 2.82
C MET A 88 10.72 -13.07 2.91
N ALA A 89 11.04 -13.49 4.14
CA ALA A 89 11.55 -14.82 4.47
C ALA A 89 11.26 -15.13 5.94
N MET A 90 11.26 -16.41 6.31
CA MET A 90 11.07 -16.84 7.70
C MET A 90 12.19 -16.29 8.61
N GLY A 91 11.81 -15.65 9.71
CA GLY A 91 12.72 -15.02 10.66
C GLY A 91 13.43 -13.76 10.15
N TYR A 92 13.14 -13.28 8.94
CA TYR A 92 13.78 -12.09 8.38
C TYR A 92 13.04 -10.82 8.82
N THR A 93 13.60 -10.14 9.82
CA THR A 93 13.09 -8.85 10.32
C THR A 93 13.60 -7.64 9.52
N GLY A 94 14.59 -7.85 8.64
CA GLY A 94 15.29 -6.78 7.92
C GLY A 94 16.08 -5.80 8.81
N LYS A 95 16.23 -6.06 10.12
CA LYS A 95 16.74 -5.07 11.08
C LYS A 95 18.12 -4.50 10.71
N ALA A 96 19.10 -5.34 10.38
CA ALA A 96 20.45 -4.89 10.05
C ALA A 96 20.47 -4.00 8.79
N PHE A 97 19.82 -4.44 7.72
CA PHE A 97 19.61 -3.66 6.51
C PHE A 97 18.90 -2.33 6.77
N LEU A 98 17.83 -2.33 7.58
CA LEU A 98 17.07 -1.13 7.93
C LEU A 98 17.88 -0.16 8.81
N ASP A 99 18.70 -0.65 9.74
CA ASP A 99 19.60 0.17 10.56
C ASP A 99 20.61 0.91 9.65
N ASP A 100 21.29 0.19 8.75
CA ASP A 100 22.30 0.74 7.85
C ASP A 100 21.69 1.68 6.79
N LEU A 101 20.55 1.30 6.19
CA LEU A 101 19.80 2.16 5.26
C LEU A 101 19.35 3.45 5.96
N SER A 102 18.78 3.34 7.16
CA SER A 102 18.29 4.51 7.92
C SER A 102 19.43 5.46 8.28
N LYS A 103 20.57 4.91 8.72
CA LYS A 103 21.80 5.65 9.01
C LYS A 103 22.38 6.33 7.77
N ALA A 104 22.44 5.65 6.62
CA ALA A 104 22.97 6.20 5.38
C ALA A 104 22.13 7.38 4.85
N TRP A 105 20.80 7.31 5.01
CA TRP A 105 19.86 8.30 4.46
C TRP A 105 19.34 9.33 5.48
N GLY A 106 19.79 9.24 6.73
CA GLY A 106 19.38 10.10 7.84
C GLY A 106 17.89 9.94 8.22
N ILE A 107 17.33 8.76 7.96
CA ILE A 107 15.93 8.44 8.22
C ILE A 107 15.78 8.03 9.69
N THR A 108 14.80 8.61 10.38
CA THR A 108 14.41 8.16 11.72
C THR A 108 13.17 7.30 11.59
N LEU A 109 13.25 6.03 11.98
CA LEU A 109 12.09 5.15 12.14
C LEU A 109 11.32 5.55 13.42
N GLY A 110 10.00 5.63 13.33
CA GLY A 110 9.12 5.84 14.48
C GLY A 110 8.69 4.52 15.12
N ASP A 111 7.88 4.62 16.17
CA ASP A 111 7.35 3.46 16.89
C ASP A 111 6.38 2.63 16.01
N PRO A 112 6.33 1.30 16.16
CA PRO A 112 5.34 0.45 15.51
C PRO A 112 3.90 0.81 15.92
N LYS A 113 2.96 0.72 14.97
CA LYS A 113 1.54 1.00 15.17
C LYS A 113 0.68 -0.07 14.52
N GLU A 114 -0.41 -0.49 15.18
CA GLU A 114 -1.46 -1.24 14.50
C GLU A 114 -2.23 -0.31 13.56
N GLU A 115 -2.36 -0.70 12.29
CA GLU A 115 -3.26 -0.07 11.32
C GLU A 115 -4.25 -1.10 10.78
N GLU A 116 -5.50 -0.69 10.56
CA GLU A 116 -6.55 -1.54 9.98
C GLU A 116 -6.52 -1.43 8.45
N PHE A 117 -6.27 -2.56 7.79
CA PHE A 117 -6.26 -2.70 6.34
C PHE A 117 -7.62 -3.22 5.83
N PRO A 118 -7.95 -2.97 4.54
CA PRO A 118 -9.18 -3.45 3.91
C PRO A 118 -9.45 -4.93 4.19
N GLY A 119 -10.67 -5.20 4.68
CA GLY A 119 -11.10 -6.51 5.18
C GLY A 119 -10.94 -6.71 6.70
N GLY A 120 -10.76 -5.65 7.48
CA GLY A 120 -10.66 -5.73 8.96
C GLY A 120 -9.37 -6.37 9.47
N ARG A 121 -8.36 -6.52 8.61
CA ARG A 121 -7.06 -7.11 8.96
C ARG A 121 -6.19 -6.04 9.59
N LYS A 122 -5.81 -6.22 10.85
CA LYS A 122 -4.75 -5.41 11.44
C LYS A 122 -3.39 -5.80 10.87
N LYS A 123 -2.50 -4.84 10.68
CA LYS A 123 -1.06 -5.08 10.45
C LYS A 123 -0.25 -4.08 11.25
N THR A 124 0.94 -4.50 11.69
CA THR A 124 1.89 -3.60 12.34
C THR A 124 2.65 -2.82 11.28
N VAL A 125 2.52 -1.50 11.31
CA VAL A 125 3.15 -0.55 10.39
C VAL A 125 4.20 0.27 11.13
N ILE A 126 5.37 0.43 10.52
CA ILE A 126 6.43 1.32 10.99
C ILE A 126 6.67 2.34 9.89
N THR A 127 6.70 3.62 10.25
CA THR A 127 7.00 4.71 9.31
C THR A 127 8.26 5.44 9.74
N GLY A 128 9.02 5.96 8.78
CA GLY A 128 10.18 6.79 9.06
C GLY A 128 10.45 7.80 7.97
N GLY A 129 11.16 8.87 8.31
CA GLY A 129 11.57 9.88 7.34
C GLY A 129 12.77 10.71 7.80
N ASN A 130 13.37 11.45 6.87
CA ASN A 130 14.49 12.36 7.14
C ASN A 130 14.12 13.85 7.11
N GLY A 131 12.83 14.19 6.93
CA GLY A 131 12.35 15.57 6.81
C GLY A 131 12.81 16.31 5.55
N LYS A 132 13.43 15.61 4.60
CA LYS A 132 13.92 16.13 3.31
C LYS A 132 13.28 15.40 2.12
N GLY A 133 12.11 14.81 2.32
CA GLY A 133 11.37 14.09 1.30
C GLY A 133 11.91 12.71 0.94
N LEU A 134 12.67 12.05 1.83
CA LEU A 134 12.87 10.59 1.77
C LEU A 134 12.20 9.94 2.99
N SER A 135 11.47 8.85 2.77
CA SER A 135 10.75 8.11 3.80
C SER A 135 10.66 6.61 3.53
N LEU A 136 10.39 5.87 4.61
CA LEU A 136 10.16 4.43 4.62
C LEU A 136 8.76 4.17 5.20
N LEU A 137 8.01 3.26 4.59
CA LEU A 137 6.86 2.61 5.19
C LEU A 137 7.13 1.11 5.19
N LEU A 138 7.08 0.50 6.38
CA LEU A 138 7.28 -0.92 6.60
C LEU A 138 5.97 -1.55 7.05
N THR A 139 5.78 -2.82 6.74
CA THR A 139 4.76 -3.66 7.38
C THR A 139 5.43 -4.94 7.86
N VAL A 140 5.12 -5.35 9.08
CA VAL A 140 5.69 -6.57 9.70
C VAL A 140 4.60 -7.54 10.16
N THR A 141 4.96 -8.81 10.36
CA THR A 141 4.10 -9.81 11.01
C THR A 141 4.04 -9.59 12.53
N GLU A 142 3.19 -10.36 13.23
CA GLU A 142 3.19 -10.41 14.71
C GLU A 142 4.52 -10.93 15.30
N ALA A 143 5.37 -11.55 14.48
CA ALA A 143 6.70 -12.03 14.84
C ALA A 143 7.84 -11.08 14.36
N ASP A 144 7.51 -9.82 14.07
CA ASP A 144 8.41 -8.78 13.55
C ASP A 144 9.10 -9.12 12.20
N GLU A 145 8.62 -10.12 11.46
CA GLU A 145 9.16 -10.46 10.14
C GLU A 145 8.71 -9.40 9.12
N LEU A 146 9.64 -8.92 8.29
CA LEU A 146 9.36 -7.89 7.30
C LEU A 146 8.47 -8.47 6.19
N VAL A 147 7.28 -7.89 6.01
CA VAL A 147 6.30 -8.25 4.98
C VAL A 147 6.44 -7.33 3.77
N LEU A 148 6.54 -6.02 4.03
CA LEU A 148 6.62 -4.98 3.01
C LEU A 148 7.60 -3.89 3.43
N LEU A 149 8.37 -3.42 2.44
CA LEU A 149 9.21 -2.23 2.47
C LEU A 149 8.81 -1.36 1.28
N ASN A 150 8.28 -0.17 1.56
CA ASN A 150 8.00 0.85 0.57
C ASN A 150 8.93 2.04 0.83
N CYS A 151 9.93 2.20 -0.04
CA CYS A 151 10.82 3.36 -0.03
C CYS A 151 10.23 4.46 -0.89
N ILE A 152 10.05 5.65 -0.32
CA ILE A 152 9.33 6.76 -0.93
C ILE A 152 10.28 7.97 -1.02
N ALA A 153 10.31 8.60 -2.19
CA ALA A 153 11.03 9.85 -2.43
C ALA A 153 10.10 10.88 -3.05
N GLU A 154 10.03 12.08 -2.48
CA GLU A 154 9.26 13.21 -3.02
C GLU A 154 9.84 13.67 -4.37
N ASN A 155 8.95 14.07 -5.29
CA ASN A 155 9.34 14.50 -6.63
C ASN A 155 10.24 15.76 -6.56
N GLY A 156 11.39 15.68 -7.26
CA GLY A 156 12.40 16.73 -7.26
C GLY A 156 13.51 16.56 -6.21
N ASN A 157 13.45 15.55 -5.33
CA ASN A 157 14.57 15.21 -4.47
C ASN A 157 15.79 14.73 -5.31
N THR A 158 16.95 15.33 -5.06
CA THR A 158 18.19 15.07 -5.82
C THR A 158 18.81 13.68 -5.59
N HIS A 159 18.33 12.96 -4.58
CA HIS A 159 18.83 11.64 -4.17
C HIS A 159 17.88 10.49 -4.53
N THR A 160 16.69 10.75 -5.11
CA THR A 160 15.66 9.75 -5.41
C THR A 160 16.22 8.45 -6.01
N THR A 161 16.96 8.54 -7.12
CA THR A 161 17.54 7.36 -7.79
C THR A 161 18.46 6.56 -6.87
N ALA A 162 19.34 7.25 -6.12
CA ALA A 162 20.32 6.59 -5.26
C ALA A 162 19.67 5.96 -4.02
N PHE A 163 18.66 6.62 -3.43
CA PHE A 163 17.89 6.10 -2.31
C PHE A 163 17.08 4.86 -2.69
N LEU A 164 16.31 4.94 -3.78
CA LEU A 164 15.51 3.80 -4.24
C LEU A 164 16.41 2.65 -4.72
N ARG A 165 17.57 2.93 -5.34
CA ARG A 165 18.57 1.88 -5.63
C ARG A 165 19.10 1.21 -4.36
N ALA A 166 19.41 1.98 -3.31
CA ALA A 166 19.84 1.40 -2.03
C ALA A 166 18.75 0.49 -1.45
N CYS A 167 17.48 0.87 -1.54
CA CYS A 167 16.38 0.00 -1.13
C CYS A 167 16.28 -1.32 -1.91
N ALA A 168 16.65 -1.33 -3.21
CA ALA A 168 16.69 -2.55 -4.01
C ALA A 168 17.76 -3.57 -3.57
N THR A 169 18.70 -3.18 -2.68
CA THR A 169 19.75 -4.07 -2.14
C THR A 169 19.32 -4.91 -0.93
N VAL A 170 18.02 -4.93 -0.60
CA VAL A 170 17.45 -5.72 0.50
C VAL A 170 17.95 -7.17 0.50
N ASP A 171 18.45 -7.62 1.65
CA ASP A 171 19.24 -8.84 1.83
C ASP A 171 18.42 -10.04 2.32
N ALA A 172 17.13 -10.08 1.98
CA ALA A 172 16.26 -11.18 2.39
C ALA A 172 16.78 -12.53 1.84
N PRO A 173 16.79 -13.61 2.66
CA PRO A 173 17.25 -14.94 2.24
C PRO A 173 16.67 -15.43 0.90
N GLY A 174 17.55 -15.86 0.00
CA GLY A 174 17.18 -16.36 -1.34
C GLY A 174 16.97 -15.29 -2.41
N THR A 175 17.29 -14.02 -2.12
CA THR A 175 17.32 -12.94 -3.11
C THR A 175 18.67 -12.83 -3.83
N ASP A 176 18.68 -12.02 -4.88
CA ASP A 176 19.86 -11.63 -5.65
C ASP A 176 19.89 -10.09 -5.75
N PRO A 177 20.66 -9.41 -4.88
CA PRO A 177 20.76 -7.94 -4.85
C PRO A 177 21.39 -7.32 -6.10
N ASP A 178 22.29 -8.03 -6.79
CA ASP A 178 22.94 -7.54 -8.00
C ASP A 178 21.96 -7.57 -9.18
N LYS A 179 21.18 -8.65 -9.32
CA LYS A 179 20.03 -8.72 -10.23
C LYS A 179 18.99 -7.66 -9.89
N ALA A 180 18.70 -7.44 -8.60
CA ALA A 180 17.72 -6.45 -8.16
C ALA A 180 18.14 -5.01 -8.50
N THR A 181 19.39 -4.63 -8.26
CA THR A 181 19.87 -3.29 -8.63
C THR A 181 20.03 -3.10 -10.14
N THR A 182 20.42 -4.15 -10.87
CA THR A 182 20.48 -4.14 -12.35
C THR A 182 19.08 -3.97 -12.97
N TRP A 183 18.07 -4.68 -12.45
CA TRP A 183 16.68 -4.49 -12.82
C TRP A 183 16.20 -3.08 -12.48
N PHE A 184 16.51 -2.57 -11.27
CA PHE A 184 16.06 -1.25 -10.83
C PHE A 184 16.48 -0.13 -11.78
N ASP A 185 17.72 -0.17 -12.29
CA ASP A 185 18.23 0.84 -13.23
C ASP A 185 17.41 0.90 -14.52
N GLN A 186 17.10 -0.26 -15.10
CA GLN A 186 16.27 -0.36 -16.31
C GLN A 186 14.81 -0.01 -16.01
N ALA A 187 14.25 -0.55 -14.93
CA ALA A 187 12.90 -0.31 -14.46
C ALA A 187 12.63 1.19 -14.27
N LYS A 188 13.49 1.90 -13.53
CA LYS A 188 13.38 3.34 -13.33
C LYS A 188 13.48 4.11 -14.64
N LYS A 189 14.43 3.79 -15.51
CA LYS A 189 14.59 4.44 -16.82
C LYS A 189 13.34 4.31 -17.69
N GLU A 190 12.73 3.12 -17.73
CA GLU A 190 11.49 2.89 -18.48
C GLU A 190 10.30 3.63 -17.87
N THR A 191 10.13 3.56 -16.54
CA THR A 191 9.06 4.24 -15.82
C THR A 191 9.15 5.77 -15.97
N ASP A 192 10.34 6.35 -15.84
CA ASP A 192 10.56 7.79 -16.05
C ASP A 192 10.26 8.19 -17.51
N THR A 193 10.64 7.36 -18.48
CA THR A 193 10.38 7.60 -19.90
C THR A 193 8.88 7.58 -20.22
N LEU A 194 8.15 6.58 -19.71
CA LEU A 194 6.71 6.46 -19.92
C LEU A 194 5.94 7.56 -19.18
N TYR A 195 6.31 7.86 -17.93
CA TYR A 195 5.75 8.99 -17.18
C TYR A 195 6.01 10.32 -17.89
N ALA A 196 7.22 10.54 -18.43
CA ALA A 196 7.54 11.76 -19.16
C ALA A 196 6.70 11.91 -20.44
N LYS A 197 6.33 10.81 -21.10
CA LYS A 197 5.48 10.77 -22.31
C LYS A 197 3.98 10.94 -22.00
N LYS A 198 3.48 10.30 -20.93
CA LYS A 198 2.05 10.23 -20.60
C LYS A 198 1.58 11.30 -19.62
N LYS A 199 2.44 11.72 -18.69
CA LYS A 199 2.11 12.57 -17.52
C LYS A 199 1.10 11.93 -16.55
N GLU A 200 1.03 10.60 -16.55
CA GLU A 200 0.10 9.78 -15.77
C GLU A 200 0.87 8.84 -14.83
N ALA A 201 0.24 8.40 -13.74
CA ALA A 201 0.86 7.46 -12.81
C ALA A 201 1.33 6.19 -13.55
N THR A 202 2.58 5.80 -13.32
CA THR A 202 3.26 4.75 -14.09
C THR A 202 3.90 3.74 -13.15
N VAL A 203 3.85 2.45 -13.49
CA VAL A 203 4.53 1.36 -12.77
C VAL A 203 5.60 0.74 -13.67
N SER A 204 6.70 0.26 -13.11
CA SER A 204 7.73 -0.47 -13.87
C SER A 204 7.29 -1.89 -14.25
N GLY A 205 8.10 -2.55 -15.07
CA GLY A 205 8.09 -4.01 -15.09
C GLY A 205 8.40 -4.57 -13.69
N ILE A 206 7.86 -5.72 -13.35
CA ILE A 206 7.93 -6.32 -12.01
C ILE A 206 9.07 -7.34 -11.95
N LEU A 207 9.94 -7.23 -10.95
CA LEU A 207 10.95 -8.25 -10.67
C LEU A 207 10.43 -9.27 -9.65
N THR A 208 10.73 -10.54 -9.90
CA THR A 208 10.73 -11.59 -8.89
C THR A 208 12.16 -12.07 -8.60
N THR A 209 12.51 -12.18 -7.31
CA THR A 209 13.80 -12.70 -6.85
C THR A 209 13.63 -13.35 -5.48
N GLY A 210 13.90 -14.66 -5.37
CA GLY A 210 13.47 -15.45 -4.22
C GLY A 210 11.95 -15.39 -4.03
N LYS A 211 11.50 -15.07 -2.81
CA LYS A 211 10.10 -14.76 -2.50
C LYS A 211 9.72 -13.29 -2.71
N LEU A 212 10.66 -12.41 -3.08
CA LEU A 212 10.39 -10.98 -3.23
C LEU A 212 9.75 -10.64 -4.59
N VAL A 213 8.76 -9.77 -4.52
CA VAL A 213 8.25 -8.98 -5.65
C VAL A 213 8.70 -7.53 -5.48
N MET A 214 9.22 -6.94 -6.55
CA MET A 214 9.65 -5.53 -6.59
C MET A 214 9.07 -4.78 -7.78
N PHE A 215 8.62 -3.53 -7.58
CA PHE A 215 8.30 -2.59 -8.65
C PHE A 215 8.43 -1.12 -8.24
N VAL A 216 8.82 -0.28 -9.21
CA VAL A 216 8.86 1.19 -9.06
C VAL A 216 7.50 1.77 -9.46
N ASN A 217 6.97 2.69 -8.66
CA ASN A 217 5.82 3.51 -8.98
C ASN A 217 6.31 4.96 -9.14
N ARG A 218 5.93 5.62 -10.23
CA ARG A 218 6.11 7.06 -10.43
C ARG A 218 4.75 7.72 -10.40
N LEU A 219 4.51 8.48 -9.34
CA LEU A 219 3.29 9.25 -9.07
C LEU A 219 3.53 10.73 -9.34
N THR A 220 2.46 11.53 -9.28
CA THR A 220 2.50 12.99 -9.51
C THR A 220 3.33 13.74 -8.46
N ASP A 221 3.40 13.23 -7.23
CA ASP A 221 4.08 13.83 -6.08
C ASP A 221 5.33 13.07 -5.62
N SER A 222 5.49 11.80 -6.00
CA SER A 222 6.49 10.89 -5.45
C SER A 222 6.96 9.80 -6.42
N GLU A 223 8.14 9.26 -6.16
CA GLU A 223 8.57 7.94 -6.60
C GLU A 223 8.59 6.95 -5.44
N GLN A 224 8.26 5.70 -5.72
CA GLN A 224 8.19 4.66 -4.70
C GLN A 224 8.77 3.34 -5.23
N LEU A 225 9.73 2.75 -4.53
CA LEU A 225 10.10 1.34 -4.73
C LEU A 225 9.35 0.50 -3.70
N LYS A 226 8.44 -0.34 -4.18
CA LYS A 226 7.72 -1.32 -3.35
C LYS A 226 8.40 -2.67 -3.44
N ILE A 227 8.62 -3.28 -2.28
CA ILE A 227 9.24 -4.57 -2.08
C ILE A 227 8.40 -5.34 -1.06
N PHE A 228 8.02 -6.58 -1.34
CA PHE A 228 7.30 -7.43 -0.38
C PHE A 228 7.46 -8.91 -0.70
N GLY A 229 7.19 -9.78 0.30
CA GLY A 229 7.15 -11.22 0.10
C GLY A 229 5.83 -11.68 -0.56
N GLY A 230 5.89 -12.69 -1.42
CA GLY A 230 4.71 -13.31 -2.02
C GLY A 230 4.08 -12.47 -3.14
N GLY A 231 2.75 -12.39 -3.20
CA GLY A 231 2.03 -11.61 -4.21
C GLY A 231 1.91 -12.24 -5.62
N THR A 232 2.66 -13.29 -5.94
CA THR A 232 2.42 -14.15 -7.12
C THR A 232 1.86 -15.50 -6.70
N ALA A 233 1.33 -16.27 -7.65
CA ALA A 233 1.18 -17.70 -7.45
C ALA A 233 2.58 -18.31 -7.22
N GLU A 234 2.73 -19.13 -6.18
CA GLU A 234 3.88 -20.05 -6.10
C GLU A 234 3.71 -21.07 -7.25
N ASN A 235 4.78 -21.31 -8.01
CA ASN A 235 4.72 -22.19 -9.19
C ASN A 235 4.30 -23.59 -8.73
N SER A 236 3.10 -23.99 -9.15
CA SER A 236 2.49 -25.31 -8.93
C SER A 236 3.07 -26.37 -9.86
#